data_AF-A0AAE9F5J9-F1
#
_entry.id   AF-A0AAE9F5J9-F1
#
_cell.length_a   1.000
_cell.length_b   1.000
_cell.length_c   1.000
_cell.angle_alpha   90.00
_cell.angle_beta   90.00
_cell.angle_gamma   90.00
#
_symmetry.space_group_name_H-M   'P 1'
#
loop_
_entity.id
_entity.type
_entity.pdbx_description
1 polymer ?
#
loop_
_entity_poly.entity_id
_entity_poly.type
_entity_poly.pdbx_seq_one_letter_code
_entity_poly.pdbx_strand_id
1 'polypeptide(L)'
;MCVTRPSLRTARRSRKISTNQQDHGPPDYWSKLAHSNFRSTVFENRVHVWVLPLSLSQSKYGGRKHPSSACTLITVQIAHDFITQGIRMPSTTPRESQNLPLAVLDVLINGIVDGNETHEKAMAARRNGFNGILKKKHLDEMPVVECGSMFQFLKKTQRDTFTVPEAIQVQRPEMHEVDYRCYSGDFISNLVTAMTMAVTSPYLCKVDRLPIGVLAFERAMCFIYDRPTHSILLLDTHMHFKGRAGSVLCVASFEDITDFIVAVTKLVFHEVCKSADYSGQFEITCLMLTSLMNKVHKGNIFLPVKPTMMRTPSARPLRPIRIKAKKMVCVGHEPEDEDSGYESAS
;
A
#
# COMPACT_ATOMS: atom_id res chain seq x y z
N MET A 1 5.72 -22.78 -45.73
CA MET A 1 5.54 -21.32 -45.91
C MET A 1 5.65 -20.67 -44.55
N CYS A 2 6.68 -19.84 -44.37
CA CYS A 2 6.92 -19.04 -43.16
C CYS A 2 6.22 -17.69 -43.32
N VAL A 3 5.47 -17.23 -42.30
CA VAL A 3 5.33 -15.80 -41.99
C VAL A 3 5.25 -15.59 -40.47
N THR A 4 6.26 -14.85 -40.03
CA THR A 4 6.60 -14.14 -38.79
C THR A 4 5.50 -13.70 -37.81
N ARG A 5 5.75 -13.96 -36.51
CA ARG A 5 5.14 -13.27 -35.36
C ARG A 5 5.85 -11.92 -35.10
N PRO A 6 5.14 -10.85 -34.68
CA PRO A 6 5.79 -9.62 -34.26
C PRO A 6 6.43 -9.80 -32.88
N SER A 7 7.74 -9.62 -32.81
CA SER A 7 8.51 -9.58 -31.57
C SER A 7 8.34 -8.23 -30.88
N LEU A 8 7.51 -8.15 -29.83
CA LEU A 8 7.70 -7.15 -28.80
C LEU A 8 8.83 -7.64 -27.89
N ARG A 9 10.07 -7.28 -28.27
CA ARG A 9 11.23 -7.39 -27.39
C ARG A 9 11.04 -6.38 -26.25
N THR A 10 10.45 -6.81 -25.13
CA THR A 10 10.80 -6.21 -23.86
C THR A 10 12.28 -6.52 -23.66
N ALA A 11 13.12 -5.51 -23.82
CA ALA A 11 14.53 -5.61 -23.49
C ALA A 11 14.60 -6.01 -22.02
N ARG A 12 14.86 -7.30 -21.77
CA ARG A 12 15.23 -7.85 -20.48
C ARG A 12 16.60 -7.23 -20.17
N ARG A 13 16.59 -5.99 -19.67
CA ARG A 13 17.75 -5.36 -19.05
C ARG A 13 17.97 -6.13 -17.75
N SER A 14 18.60 -7.30 -17.87
CA SER A 14 19.40 -7.86 -16.80
C SER A 14 20.46 -6.81 -16.52
N ARG A 15 20.15 -5.85 -15.63
CA ARG A 15 21.20 -5.23 -14.85
C ARG A 15 21.75 -6.39 -14.03
N LYS A 16 22.83 -6.99 -14.53
CA LYS A 16 23.83 -7.57 -13.63
C LYS A 16 24.05 -6.50 -12.58
N ILE A 17 23.59 -6.76 -11.36
CA ILE A 17 24.01 -6.00 -10.19
C ILE A 17 25.53 -6.08 -10.26
N SER A 18 26.16 -4.98 -10.67
CA SER A 18 27.60 -4.88 -10.65
C SER A 18 27.96 -5.04 -9.19
N THR A 19 28.52 -6.20 -8.85
CA THR A 19 29.33 -6.39 -7.65
C THR A 19 30.60 -5.57 -7.85
N ASN A 20 30.46 -4.24 -7.93
CA ASN A 20 31.57 -3.39 -7.60
C ASN A 20 31.76 -3.55 -6.11
N GLN A 21 32.82 -4.28 -5.77
CA GLN A 21 33.45 -4.34 -4.46
C GLN A 21 34.02 -2.96 -4.09
N GLN A 22 33.16 -1.94 -4.09
CA GLN A 22 33.34 -0.75 -3.27
C GLN A 22 32.26 -0.85 -2.21
N ASP A 23 32.68 -1.49 -1.11
CA ASP A 23 31.96 -1.57 0.15
C ASP A 23 31.16 -0.29 0.37
N HIS A 24 29.84 -0.42 0.29
CA HIS A 24 28.93 0.49 0.95
C HIS A 24 29.45 0.67 2.37
N GLY A 25 29.72 1.92 2.78
CA GLY A 25 30.43 2.22 4.01
C GLY A 25 29.95 1.38 5.19
N PRO A 26 30.86 1.00 6.12
CA PRO A 26 30.58 0.02 7.18
C PRO A 26 29.29 0.37 7.94
N PRO A 27 28.67 -0.56 8.70
CA PRO A 27 27.51 -0.28 9.55
C PRO A 27 27.58 1.05 10.33
N ASP A 28 28.81 1.49 10.60
CA ASP A 28 29.19 2.80 11.12
C ASP A 28 28.61 3.99 10.33
N TYR A 29 28.61 4.00 8.98
CA TYR A 29 28.08 5.09 8.16
C TYR A 29 26.58 5.31 8.43
N TRP A 30 25.77 4.27 8.32
CA TRP A 30 24.32 4.37 8.56
C TRP A 30 24.00 4.66 10.03
N SER A 31 24.80 4.15 10.97
CA SER A 31 24.66 4.51 12.38
C SER A 31 25.04 5.97 12.67
N LYS A 32 25.98 6.57 11.93
CA LYS A 32 26.29 7.99 12.05
C LYS A 32 25.12 8.86 11.62
N LEU A 33 24.31 8.40 10.66
CA LEU A 33 23.09 9.09 10.26
C LEU A 33 22.01 9.11 11.33
N ALA A 34 22.02 8.18 12.29
CA ALA A 34 21.15 8.25 13.47
C ALA A 34 21.39 9.53 14.30
N HIS A 35 22.53 10.20 14.11
CA HIS A 35 22.89 11.46 14.74
C HIS A 35 22.81 12.66 13.79
N SER A 36 22.12 12.54 12.64
CA SER A 36 22.05 13.58 11.60
C SER A 36 21.10 14.74 11.91
N ASN A 37 20.59 14.86 13.15
CA ASN A 37 19.53 15.81 13.52
C ASN A 37 18.33 15.74 12.55
N PHE A 38 17.86 14.53 12.24
CA PHE A 38 16.70 14.28 11.38
C PHE A 38 16.86 14.74 9.93
N ARG A 39 18.10 14.85 9.42
CA ARG A 39 18.36 15.09 7.99
C ARG A 39 18.45 13.79 7.21
N SER A 40 17.81 13.79 6.03
CA SER A 40 17.90 12.69 5.08
C SER A 40 19.26 12.65 4.42
N THR A 41 19.72 11.46 4.06
CA THR A 41 20.70 11.28 2.97
C THR A 41 20.02 10.76 1.72
N VAL A 42 20.52 11.15 0.55
CA VAL A 42 20.04 10.58 -0.71
C VAL A 42 20.88 9.37 -1.05
N PHE A 43 20.24 8.20 -1.01
CA PHE A 43 20.84 6.95 -1.47
C PHE A 43 20.71 6.84 -2.99
N GLU A 44 21.85 6.58 -3.65
CA GLU A 44 21.97 6.41 -5.11
C GLU A 44 21.28 7.53 -5.94
N ASN A 45 21.24 8.77 -5.43
CA ASN A 45 20.61 9.94 -6.05
C ASN A 45 19.12 9.78 -6.36
N ARG A 46 18.38 8.93 -5.64
CA ARG A 46 16.96 8.64 -5.92
C ARG A 46 16.08 8.52 -4.68
N VAL A 47 16.64 7.98 -3.60
CA VAL A 47 15.85 7.63 -2.40
C VAL A 47 16.33 8.47 -1.23
N HIS A 48 15.46 9.29 -0.66
CA HIS A 48 15.77 9.94 0.61
C HIS A 48 15.60 8.94 1.74
N VAL A 49 16.60 8.86 2.61
CA VAL A 49 16.65 7.95 3.74
C VAL A 49 16.87 8.75 5.02
N TRP A 50 16.00 8.57 5.99
CA TRP A 50 16.21 8.99 7.37
C TRP A 50 16.49 7.75 8.22
N VAL A 51 17.59 7.80 8.96
CA VAL A 51 17.89 6.84 10.02
C VAL A 51 17.73 7.58 11.33
N LEU A 52 16.86 7.10 12.21
CA LEU A 52 16.58 7.76 13.48
C LEU A 52 17.46 7.23 14.62
N PRO A 53 17.67 8.03 15.68
CA PRO A 53 18.30 7.56 16.92
C PRO A 53 17.67 6.26 17.43
N LEU A 54 18.46 5.43 18.11
CA LEU A 54 17.98 4.18 18.71
C LEU A 54 16.77 4.39 19.63
N SER A 55 16.72 5.52 20.34
CA SER A 55 15.60 5.92 21.20
C SER A 55 14.28 6.10 20.45
N LEU A 56 14.30 6.28 19.12
CA LEU A 56 13.12 6.32 18.27
C LEU A 56 12.92 4.99 17.55
N SER A 57 12.91 3.90 18.29
CA SER A 57 12.48 2.58 17.81
C SER A 57 11.40 2.01 18.71
N GLN A 58 10.56 1.13 18.17
CA GLN A 58 9.46 0.51 18.94
C GLN A 58 9.92 -0.20 20.22
N SER A 59 11.17 -0.69 20.24
CA SER A 59 11.75 -1.45 21.34
C SER A 59 12.49 -0.59 22.38
N LYS A 60 12.68 0.71 22.13
CA LYS A 60 13.48 1.60 23.00
C LYS A 60 12.80 2.95 23.31
N TYR A 61 11.81 3.35 22.52
CA TYR A 61 11.05 4.57 22.75
C TYR A 61 10.46 4.59 24.16
N GLY A 62 10.48 5.76 24.82
CA GLY A 62 10.01 5.92 26.20
C GLY A 62 10.86 5.18 27.25
N GLY A 63 12.09 4.76 26.93
CA GLY A 63 12.98 4.09 27.89
C GLY A 63 12.66 2.60 28.13
N ARG A 64 11.96 1.95 27.18
CA ARG A 64 11.61 0.52 27.27
C ARG A 64 12.86 -0.36 27.47
N LYS A 65 12.76 -1.26 28.46
CA LYS A 65 13.82 -2.22 28.78
C LYS A 65 13.73 -3.52 27.97
N HIS A 66 12.53 -3.90 27.56
CA HIS A 66 12.26 -5.13 26.82
C HIS A 66 11.94 -4.84 25.34
N PRO A 67 12.33 -5.75 24.42
CA PRO A 67 11.93 -5.66 23.02
C PRO A 67 10.41 -5.61 22.85
N SER A 68 9.95 -4.93 21.81
CA SER A 68 8.53 -4.85 21.45
C SER A 68 8.20 -5.82 20.31
N SER A 69 7.05 -6.50 20.45
CA SER A 69 6.42 -7.36 19.43
C SER A 69 5.15 -6.72 18.84
N ALA A 70 5.02 -5.39 18.93
CA ALA A 70 3.83 -4.64 18.55
C ALA A 70 3.82 -4.14 17.09
N CYS A 71 4.77 -4.55 16.24
CA CYS A 71 4.96 -3.96 14.90
C CYS A 71 3.71 -4.00 14.00
N THR A 72 2.89 -5.05 14.06
CA THR A 72 1.63 -5.10 13.29
C THR A 72 0.63 -4.05 13.75
N LEU A 73 0.49 -3.87 15.07
CA LEU A 73 -0.37 -2.84 15.68
C LEU A 73 0.11 -1.44 15.26
N ILE A 74 1.41 -1.20 15.40
CA ILE A 74 2.07 0.04 14.97
C ILE A 74 1.82 0.31 13.47
N THR A 75 1.94 -0.72 12.61
CA THR A 75 1.71 -0.59 11.16
C THR A 75 0.27 -0.17 10.83
N VAL A 76 -0.72 -0.77 11.50
CA VAL A 76 -2.14 -0.43 11.32
C VAL A 76 -2.43 0.99 11.83
N GLN A 77 -1.83 1.38 12.95
CA GLN A 77 -1.93 2.74 13.51
C GLN A 77 -1.37 3.79 12.55
N ILE A 78 -0.14 3.60 12.06
CA ILE A 78 0.50 4.51 11.11
C ILE A 78 -0.36 4.64 9.84
N ALA A 79 -0.87 3.52 9.32
CA ALA A 79 -1.75 3.52 8.15
C ALA A 79 -3.03 4.36 8.39
N HIS A 80 -3.67 4.18 9.54
CA HIS A 80 -4.85 4.95 9.94
C HIS A 80 -4.54 6.46 9.99
N ASP A 81 -3.47 6.82 10.69
CA ASP A 81 -3.12 8.22 10.93
C ASP A 81 -2.71 8.95 9.65
N PHE A 82 -1.99 8.28 8.75
CA PHE A 82 -1.63 8.86 7.44
C PHE A 82 -2.85 9.19 6.57
N ILE A 83 -3.92 8.38 6.64
CA ILE A 83 -5.15 8.65 5.90
C ILE A 83 -5.97 9.74 6.59
N THR A 84 -6.09 9.71 7.91
CA THR A 84 -7.02 10.59 8.65
C THR A 84 -6.47 11.97 8.95
N GLN A 85 -5.16 12.13 9.12
CA GLN A 85 -4.55 13.40 9.58
C GLN A 85 -4.03 14.28 8.44
N GLY A 86 -4.22 13.89 7.17
CA GLY A 86 -3.83 14.72 6.02
C GLY A 86 -2.32 15.00 5.92
N ILE A 87 -1.48 14.11 6.47
CA ILE A 87 -0.02 14.26 6.55
C ILE A 87 0.57 14.50 5.17
N ARG A 88 1.36 15.57 4.96
CA ARG A 88 1.99 15.80 3.65
C ARG A 88 3.18 14.87 3.45
N MET A 89 3.30 14.30 2.26
CA MET A 89 4.47 13.49 1.89
C MET A 89 5.72 14.36 1.82
N PRO A 90 6.90 13.85 2.23
CA PRO A 90 8.16 14.55 1.99
C PRO A 90 8.43 14.69 0.49
N SER A 91 9.27 15.67 0.11
CA SER A 91 9.65 15.85 -1.29
C SER A 91 10.42 14.62 -1.80
N THR A 92 10.29 14.29 -3.08
CA THR A 92 11.06 13.22 -3.73
C THR A 92 12.25 13.76 -4.53
N THR A 93 12.47 15.08 -4.52
CA THR A 93 13.53 15.75 -5.30
C THR A 93 14.92 15.35 -4.79
N PRO A 94 15.69 14.54 -5.53
CA PRO A 94 16.86 13.84 -4.99
C PRO A 94 18.11 14.71 -4.85
N ARG A 95 18.01 16.02 -5.01
CA ARG A 95 19.19 16.90 -5.14
C ARG A 95 19.70 17.46 -3.81
N GLU A 96 18.88 17.48 -2.76
CA GLU A 96 19.28 18.10 -1.49
C GLU A 96 18.81 17.28 -0.28
N SER A 97 19.65 17.21 0.76
CA SER A 97 19.22 16.69 2.05
C SER A 97 18.04 17.49 2.58
N GLN A 98 17.02 16.83 3.11
CA GLN A 98 15.85 17.48 3.70
C GLN A 98 15.64 17.03 5.14
N ASN A 99 15.08 17.93 5.94
CA ASN A 99 14.64 17.62 7.30
C ASN A 99 13.43 16.67 7.23
N LEU A 100 13.33 15.74 8.18
CA LEU A 100 12.14 14.91 8.33
C LEU A 100 10.95 15.81 8.66
N PRO A 101 9.84 15.79 7.89
CA PRO A 101 8.66 16.56 8.25
C PRO A 101 8.12 16.15 9.62
N LEU A 102 7.86 17.13 10.50
CA LEU A 102 7.42 16.87 11.86
C LEU A 102 6.13 16.03 11.91
N ALA A 103 5.19 16.29 11.02
CA ALA A 103 3.95 15.52 10.95
C ALA A 103 4.18 14.02 10.63
N VAL A 104 5.22 13.69 9.85
CA VAL A 104 5.60 12.28 9.58
C VAL A 104 6.24 11.66 10.83
N LEU A 105 7.09 12.42 11.52
CA LEU A 105 7.70 11.99 12.78
C LEU A 105 6.64 11.77 13.88
N ASP A 106 5.67 12.67 13.99
CA ASP A 106 4.57 12.59 14.95
C ASP A 106 3.74 11.31 14.73
N VAL A 107 3.39 10.99 13.48
CA VAL A 107 2.69 9.74 13.18
C VAL A 107 3.51 8.50 13.52
N LEU A 108 4.82 8.52 13.25
CA LEU A 108 5.70 7.41 13.64
C LEU A 108 5.74 7.24 15.16
N ILE A 109 5.91 8.33 15.91
CA ILE A 109 5.98 8.31 17.37
C ILE A 109 4.64 7.86 17.97
N ASN A 110 3.52 8.43 17.54
CA ASN A 110 2.19 8.05 18.00
C ASN A 110 1.89 6.59 17.67
N GLY A 111 2.27 6.15 16.46
CA GLY A 111 2.23 4.75 16.06
C GLY A 111 2.93 3.83 17.07
N ILE A 112 4.17 4.17 17.44
CA ILE A 112 4.97 3.42 18.42
C ILE A 112 4.33 3.42 19.81
N VAL A 113 3.85 4.57 20.29
CA VAL A 113 3.25 4.70 21.62
C VAL A 113 1.97 3.89 21.70
N ASP A 114 1.00 4.18 20.83
CA ASP A 114 -0.33 3.57 20.84
C ASP A 114 -0.25 2.07 20.56
N GLY A 115 0.59 1.66 19.61
CA GLY A 115 0.78 0.25 19.27
C GLY A 115 1.37 -0.55 20.43
N ASN A 116 2.37 -0.01 21.13
CA ASN A 116 2.96 -0.66 22.30
C ASN A 116 1.98 -0.71 23.49
N GLU A 117 1.27 0.38 23.76
CA GLU A 117 0.28 0.43 24.84
C GLU A 117 -0.86 -0.57 24.60
N THR A 118 -1.37 -0.63 23.37
CA THR A 118 -2.40 -1.58 22.97
C THR A 118 -1.91 -3.03 23.11
N HIS A 119 -0.66 -3.29 22.69
CA HIS A 119 -0.04 -4.61 22.84
C HIS A 119 0.02 -5.05 24.31
N GLU A 120 0.51 -4.18 25.20
CA GLU A 120 0.62 -4.49 26.62
C GLU A 120 -0.74 -4.78 27.27
N LYS A 121 -1.74 -3.94 26.98
CA LYS A 121 -3.12 -4.16 27.46
C LYS A 121 -3.69 -5.49 26.96
N ALA A 122 -3.49 -5.80 25.68
CA ALA A 122 -3.99 -7.03 25.09
C ALA A 122 -3.26 -8.28 25.63
N MET A 123 -1.94 -8.20 25.85
CA MET A 123 -1.18 -9.29 26.48
C MET A 123 -1.59 -9.52 27.94
N ALA A 124 -1.83 -8.44 28.69
CA ALA A 124 -2.34 -8.54 30.06
C ALA A 124 -3.73 -9.21 30.09
N ALA A 125 -4.63 -8.84 29.18
CA ALA A 125 -5.95 -9.48 29.05
C ALA A 125 -5.84 -10.97 28.72
N ARG A 126 -4.96 -11.37 27.79
CA ARG A 126 -4.70 -12.78 27.44
C ARG A 126 -4.17 -13.58 28.63
N ARG A 127 -3.27 -13.00 29.44
CA ARG A 127 -2.70 -13.64 30.64
C ARG A 127 -3.73 -13.84 31.75
N ASN A 128 -4.67 -12.91 31.89
CA ASN A 128 -5.71 -12.97 32.92
C ASN A 128 -6.86 -13.93 32.59
N GLY A 129 -6.70 -14.81 31.60
CA GLY A 129 -7.74 -15.75 31.17
C GLY A 129 -8.94 -15.06 30.52
N PHE A 130 -8.85 -13.76 30.25
CA PHE A 130 -9.82 -13.04 29.45
C PHE A 130 -9.57 -13.39 27.98
N ASN A 131 -10.02 -14.59 27.61
CA ASN A 131 -10.43 -14.88 26.24
C ASN A 131 -11.68 -14.03 26.00
N GLY A 132 -11.48 -12.71 25.86
CA GLY A 132 -12.53 -11.81 25.41
C GLY A 132 -13.20 -12.49 24.24
N ILE A 133 -14.53 -12.53 24.28
CA ILE A 133 -15.40 -13.09 23.25
C ILE A 133 -15.10 -12.33 21.95
N LEU A 134 -14.01 -12.69 21.28
CA LEU A 134 -13.93 -12.80 19.84
C LEU A 134 -15.08 -13.74 19.51
N LYS A 135 -16.20 -13.17 19.07
CA LYS A 135 -17.37 -13.94 18.65
C LYS A 135 -16.92 -14.98 17.63
N LYS A 136 -16.63 -16.18 18.12
CA LYS A 136 -16.40 -17.40 17.35
C LYS A 136 -17.58 -17.67 16.40
N LYS A 137 -18.76 -17.12 16.73
CA LYS A 137 -19.98 -17.15 15.92
C LYS A 137 -19.91 -16.48 14.53
N HIS A 138 -18.85 -15.76 14.16
CA HIS A 138 -18.70 -15.27 12.78
C HIS A 138 -17.48 -15.83 12.03
N LEU A 139 -16.58 -16.55 12.72
CA LEU A 139 -15.47 -17.24 12.07
C LEU A 139 -15.86 -18.66 11.62
N ASP A 140 -16.80 -19.31 12.32
CA ASP A 140 -17.21 -20.69 11.99
C ASP A 140 -18.15 -20.78 10.77
N GLU A 141 -18.66 -19.65 10.25
CA GLU A 141 -19.54 -19.62 9.05
C GLU A 141 -18.87 -19.04 7.79
N MET A 142 -17.62 -18.58 7.89
CA MET A 142 -16.84 -18.30 6.68
C MET A 142 -16.17 -19.60 6.24
N PRO A 143 -16.31 -20.03 4.97
CA PRO A 143 -15.50 -21.13 4.49
C PRO A 143 -14.04 -20.76 4.77
N VAL A 144 -13.37 -21.61 5.54
CA VAL A 144 -11.93 -21.56 5.73
C VAL A 144 -11.33 -21.71 4.36
N VAL A 145 -11.12 -20.60 3.67
CA VAL A 145 -10.06 -20.53 2.68
C VAL A 145 -8.82 -20.69 3.52
N GLU A 146 -8.14 -21.82 3.39
CA GLU A 146 -6.80 -22.05 3.95
C GLU A 146 -5.84 -21.01 3.36
N CYS A 147 -5.96 -19.76 3.78
CA CYS A 147 -4.94 -18.75 3.55
C CYS A 147 -4.00 -18.84 4.75
N GLY A 148 -3.19 -19.89 4.74
CA GLY A 148 -2.11 -20.05 5.72
C GLY A 148 -1.18 -18.86 5.60
N SER A 149 -1.20 -17.97 6.58
CA SER A 149 -0.07 -17.08 6.85
C SER A 149 1.17 -17.98 6.92
N MET A 150 2.07 -17.82 5.95
CA MET A 150 3.23 -18.70 5.77
C MET A 150 4.27 -18.45 6.86
N PHE A 151 4.26 -17.23 7.44
CA PHE A 151 4.91 -16.96 8.71
C PHE A 151 4.05 -17.57 9.81
N GLN A 152 4.33 -18.83 10.14
CA GLN A 152 3.54 -19.68 11.05
C GLN A 152 3.39 -19.08 12.46
N PHE A 153 2.50 -18.10 12.61
CA PHE A 153 1.92 -17.70 13.90
C PHE A 153 1.08 -18.86 14.47
N LEU A 154 0.61 -19.78 13.61
CA LEU A 154 -0.30 -20.89 13.94
C LEU A 154 0.26 -22.00 14.82
N LYS A 155 1.57 -22.05 15.13
CA LYS A 155 2.15 -23.15 15.91
C LYS A 155 2.52 -22.83 17.36
N LYS A 156 2.43 -21.58 17.83
CA LYS A 156 2.73 -21.23 19.23
C LYS A 156 1.45 -21.13 20.06
N THR A 157 1.39 -21.90 21.15
CA THR A 157 0.29 -21.93 22.14
C THR A 157 0.08 -20.59 22.85
N GLN A 158 1.10 -19.73 22.88
CA GLN A 158 1.03 -18.34 23.33
C GLN A 158 1.61 -17.43 22.24
N ARG A 159 0.76 -16.66 21.57
CA ARG A 159 1.20 -15.66 20.59
C ARG A 159 1.36 -14.32 21.27
N ASP A 160 2.57 -13.78 21.18
CA ASP A 160 2.89 -12.40 21.60
C ASP A 160 2.79 -11.40 20.44
N THR A 161 2.25 -11.82 19.29
CA THR A 161 2.09 -11.01 18.07
C THR A 161 0.64 -11.01 17.60
N PHE A 162 0.35 -10.12 16.65
CA PHE A 162 -0.96 -9.95 16.03
C PHE A 162 -0.84 -10.16 14.53
N THR A 163 -1.81 -10.85 13.94
CA THR A 163 -2.07 -10.76 12.50
C THR A 163 -2.69 -9.39 12.18
N VAL A 164 -2.69 -8.99 10.91
CA VAL A 164 -3.30 -7.72 10.49
C VAL A 164 -4.79 -7.64 10.85
N PRO A 165 -5.62 -8.67 10.59
CA PRO A 165 -7.02 -8.67 11.04
C PRO A 165 -7.18 -8.54 12.56
N GLU A 166 -6.35 -9.23 13.35
CA GLU A 166 -6.38 -9.13 14.81
C GLU A 166 -6.00 -7.71 15.27
N ALA A 167 -4.97 -7.11 14.66
CA ALA A 167 -4.52 -5.75 14.98
C ALA A 167 -5.59 -4.70 14.66
N ILE A 168 -6.25 -4.81 13.50
CA ILE A 168 -7.41 -3.99 13.14
C ILE A 168 -8.48 -4.09 14.22
N GLN A 169 -8.86 -5.30 14.60
CA GLN A 169 -9.97 -5.49 15.55
C GLN A 169 -9.70 -4.89 16.93
N VAL A 170 -8.46 -4.99 17.43
CA VAL A 170 -8.13 -4.52 18.79
C VAL A 170 -7.74 -3.05 18.86
N GLN A 171 -7.29 -2.45 17.75
CA GLN A 171 -6.76 -1.07 17.76
C GLN A 171 -7.54 -0.11 16.88
N ARG A 172 -7.96 -0.55 15.68
CA ARG A 172 -8.55 0.32 14.65
C ARG A 172 -9.69 -0.41 13.91
N PRO A 173 -10.83 -0.70 14.56
CA PRO A 173 -11.96 -1.38 13.92
C PRO A 173 -12.55 -0.61 12.73
N GLU A 174 -12.23 0.67 12.59
CA GLU A 174 -12.52 1.52 11.44
C GLU A 174 -11.66 1.21 10.20
N MET A 175 -10.60 0.41 10.32
CA MET A 175 -9.75 -0.04 9.22
C MET A 175 -10.19 -1.40 8.66
N HIS A 176 -9.85 -1.67 7.41
CA HIS A 176 -10.15 -2.93 6.71
C HIS A 176 -8.93 -3.40 5.94
N GLU A 177 -8.71 -4.71 5.95
CA GLU A 177 -7.87 -5.38 4.96
C GLU A 177 -8.69 -5.58 3.67
N VAL A 178 -8.24 -4.95 2.58
CA VAL A 178 -8.93 -4.98 1.28
C VAL A 178 -8.52 -6.19 0.46
N ASP A 179 -7.24 -6.53 0.51
CA ASP A 179 -6.67 -7.72 -0.11
C ASP A 179 -5.36 -8.08 0.58
N TYR A 180 -4.99 -9.35 0.52
CA TYR A 180 -3.83 -9.93 1.18
C TYR A 180 -3.18 -10.97 0.28
N ARG A 181 -1.84 -11.05 0.28
CA ARG A 181 -1.12 -12.09 -0.46
C ARG A 181 0.23 -12.45 0.15
N CYS A 182 0.59 -13.72 0.06
CA CYS A 182 1.93 -14.23 0.35
C CYS A 182 2.76 -14.33 -0.94
N TYR A 183 4.04 -13.98 -0.85
CA TYR A 183 5.04 -14.16 -1.91
C TYR A 183 6.24 -14.95 -1.40
N SER A 184 6.85 -15.73 -2.30
CA SER A 184 8.12 -16.44 -2.07
C SER A 184 8.97 -16.44 -3.34
N GLY A 185 10.28 -16.57 -3.20
CA GLY A 185 11.24 -16.53 -4.31
C GLY A 185 12.01 -15.22 -4.36
N ASP A 186 12.25 -14.67 -5.56
CA ASP A 186 12.96 -13.40 -5.74
C ASP A 186 12.24 -12.26 -5.00
N PHE A 187 12.80 -11.84 -3.87
CA PHE A 187 12.15 -10.91 -2.96
C PHE A 187 11.96 -9.53 -3.60
N ILE A 188 12.99 -9.02 -4.26
CA ILE A 188 13.00 -7.67 -4.85
C ILE A 188 12.00 -7.62 -6.00
N SER A 189 12.08 -8.56 -6.94
CA SER A 189 11.18 -8.59 -8.11
C SER A 189 9.73 -8.78 -7.69
N ASN A 190 9.46 -9.65 -6.72
CA ASN A 190 8.11 -9.88 -6.21
C ASN A 190 7.55 -8.64 -5.50
N LEU A 191 8.34 -7.96 -4.66
CA LEU A 191 7.87 -6.80 -3.92
C LEU A 191 7.61 -5.60 -4.85
N VAL A 192 8.49 -5.36 -5.84
CA VAL A 192 8.25 -4.35 -6.89
C VAL A 192 6.95 -4.67 -7.64
N THR A 193 6.76 -5.93 -8.02
CA THR A 193 5.57 -6.37 -8.75
C THR A 193 4.31 -6.16 -7.91
N ALA A 194 4.29 -6.61 -6.66
CA ALA A 194 3.13 -6.49 -5.78
C ALA A 194 2.76 -5.02 -5.50
N MET A 195 3.75 -4.15 -5.24
CA MET A 195 3.54 -2.71 -5.07
C MET A 195 2.96 -2.08 -6.35
N THR A 196 3.51 -2.42 -7.52
CA THR A 196 3.02 -1.93 -8.81
C THR A 196 1.58 -2.36 -9.05
N MET A 197 1.24 -3.61 -8.75
CA MET A 197 -0.13 -4.13 -8.91
C MET A 197 -1.11 -3.39 -8.01
N ALA A 198 -0.75 -3.13 -6.75
CA ALA A 198 -1.60 -2.36 -5.84
C ALA A 198 -1.83 -0.92 -6.33
N VAL A 199 -0.77 -0.21 -6.71
CA VAL A 199 -0.83 1.20 -7.14
C VAL A 199 -1.58 1.39 -8.46
N THR A 200 -1.40 0.45 -9.41
CA THR A 200 -2.03 0.48 -10.73
C THR A 200 -3.39 -0.22 -10.79
N SER A 201 -3.83 -0.80 -9.67
CA SER A 201 -5.09 -1.54 -9.62
C SER A 201 -6.28 -0.64 -9.98
N PRO A 202 -7.13 -1.03 -10.95
CA PRO A 202 -8.35 -0.29 -11.26
C PRO A 202 -9.35 -0.31 -10.09
N TYR A 203 -9.16 -1.21 -9.12
CA TYR A 203 -9.99 -1.31 -7.92
C TYR A 203 -9.60 -0.30 -6.82
N LEU A 204 -8.43 0.34 -6.94
CA LEU A 204 -7.91 1.31 -5.97
C LEU A 204 -7.65 2.69 -6.60
N CYS A 205 -8.01 2.88 -7.88
CA CYS A 205 -7.68 4.07 -8.65
C CYS A 205 -8.36 5.36 -8.15
N LYS A 206 -9.46 5.24 -7.39
CA LYS A 206 -10.22 6.35 -6.81
C LYS A 206 -9.72 6.79 -5.44
N VAL A 207 -8.66 6.17 -4.93
CA VAL A 207 -8.09 6.50 -3.63
C VAL A 207 -6.79 7.27 -3.85
N ASP A 208 -6.68 8.40 -3.17
CA ASP A 208 -5.50 9.28 -3.25
C ASP A 208 -4.32 8.68 -2.48
N ARG A 209 -4.59 8.00 -1.36
CA ARG A 209 -3.56 7.37 -0.51
C ARG A 209 -3.83 5.92 -0.30
N LEU A 210 -2.80 5.11 -0.46
CA LEU A 210 -2.86 3.68 -0.30
C LEU A 210 -1.81 3.23 0.72
N PRO A 211 -2.22 2.95 1.97
CA PRO A 211 -1.38 2.25 2.92
C PRO A 211 -1.29 0.77 2.57
N ILE A 212 -0.07 0.26 2.59
CA ILE A 212 0.27 -1.11 2.27
C ILE A 212 1.12 -1.64 3.42
N GLY A 213 0.61 -2.65 4.13
CA GLY A 213 1.38 -3.37 5.14
C GLY A 213 2.23 -4.44 4.47
N VAL A 214 3.49 -4.56 4.87
CA VAL A 214 4.36 -5.68 4.48
C VAL A 214 4.87 -6.36 5.73
N LEU A 215 4.73 -7.68 5.82
CA LEU A 215 5.32 -8.52 6.86
C LEU A 215 6.42 -9.37 6.24
N ALA A 216 7.65 -9.23 6.70
CA ALA A 216 8.75 -10.09 6.30
C ALA A 216 9.72 -10.29 7.47
N PHE A 217 10.27 -11.50 7.61
CA PHE A 217 11.21 -11.82 8.70
C PHE A 217 10.68 -11.43 10.09
N GLU A 218 9.40 -11.75 10.37
CA GLU A 218 8.71 -11.42 11.62
C GLU A 218 8.59 -9.92 11.94
N ARG A 219 8.82 -9.04 10.94
CA ARG A 219 8.72 -7.59 11.07
C ARG A 219 7.63 -7.06 10.15
N ALA A 220 6.74 -6.23 10.69
CA ALA A 220 5.72 -5.52 9.93
C ALA A 220 6.14 -4.07 9.70
N MET A 221 6.00 -3.58 8.47
CA MET A 221 6.30 -2.19 8.10
C MET A 221 5.14 -1.59 7.31
N CYS A 222 5.04 -0.26 7.35
CA CYS A 222 4.00 0.48 6.66
C CYS A 222 4.59 1.20 5.43
N PHE A 223 4.05 0.91 4.26
CA PHE A 223 4.29 1.69 3.04
C PHE A 223 3.08 2.58 2.78
N ILE A 224 3.31 3.84 2.42
CA ILE A 224 2.27 4.78 2.02
C ILE A 224 2.57 5.20 0.59
N TYR A 225 1.69 4.83 -0.35
CA TYR A 225 1.68 5.43 -1.67
C TYR A 225 0.74 6.63 -1.70
N ASP A 226 1.22 7.76 -2.18
CA ASP A 226 0.45 8.99 -2.36
C ASP A 226 0.36 9.33 -3.85
N ARG A 227 -0.85 9.20 -4.39
CA ARG A 227 -1.15 9.42 -5.80
C ARG A 227 -0.97 10.88 -6.22
N PRO A 228 -1.40 11.90 -5.44
CA PRO A 228 -1.21 13.30 -5.82
C PRO A 228 0.23 13.69 -6.08
N THR A 229 1.17 13.19 -5.27
CA THR A 229 2.60 13.46 -5.44
C THR A 229 3.35 12.37 -6.18
N HIS A 230 2.66 11.30 -6.58
CA HIS A 230 3.23 10.09 -7.19
C HIS A 230 4.45 9.56 -6.41
N SER A 231 4.36 9.56 -5.08
CA SER A 231 5.45 9.20 -4.19
C SER A 231 5.12 7.97 -3.36
N ILE A 232 6.17 7.30 -2.88
CA ILE A 232 6.06 6.18 -1.93
C ILE A 232 6.97 6.44 -0.73
N LEU A 233 6.42 6.25 0.47
CA LEU A 233 7.10 6.36 1.75
C LEU A 233 7.08 5.01 2.45
N LEU A 234 8.20 4.58 3.02
CA LEU A 234 8.30 3.50 3.99
C LEU A 234 8.49 4.09 5.38
N LEU A 235 7.75 3.55 6.35
CA LEU A 235 8.00 3.72 7.78
C LEU A 235 8.29 2.35 8.41
N ASP A 236 9.53 2.17 8.87
CA ASP A 236 9.96 1.02 9.65
C ASP A 236 10.35 1.45 11.06
N THR A 237 9.69 0.88 12.08
CA THR A 237 9.87 1.23 13.49
C THR A 237 10.86 0.34 14.24
N HIS A 238 11.48 -0.64 13.57
CA HIS A 238 12.41 -1.57 14.20
C HIS A 238 13.76 -0.92 14.55
N MET A 239 14.62 -1.69 15.22
CA MET A 239 16.02 -1.31 15.45
C MET A 239 16.86 -1.84 14.29
N HIS A 240 17.78 -1.01 13.79
CA HIS A 240 18.62 -1.34 12.63
C HIS A 240 20.11 -1.34 13.00
N PHE A 241 20.92 -1.85 12.06
CA PHE A 241 22.38 -1.80 12.10
C PHE A 241 22.97 -2.36 13.41
N LYS A 242 22.55 -3.59 13.76
CA LYS A 242 22.95 -4.29 15.00
C LYS A 242 22.58 -3.52 16.28
N GLY A 243 21.42 -2.86 16.28
CA GLY A 243 20.91 -2.13 17.44
C GLY A 243 21.59 -0.78 17.67
N ARG A 244 22.23 -0.21 16.64
CA ARG A 244 22.90 1.09 16.71
C ARG A 244 22.00 2.25 16.27
N ALA A 245 20.92 1.95 15.55
CA ALA A 245 19.93 2.94 15.15
C ALA A 245 18.51 2.44 15.40
N GLY A 246 17.58 3.38 15.43
CA GLY A 246 16.16 3.12 15.55
C GLY A 246 15.49 3.08 14.18
N SER A 247 14.31 3.67 14.10
CA SER A 247 13.45 3.63 12.92
C SER A 247 14.16 4.09 11.64
N VAL A 248 13.75 3.52 10.52
CA VAL A 248 14.21 3.90 9.17
C VAL A 248 13.01 4.36 8.36
N LEU A 249 13.17 5.49 7.67
CA LEU A 249 12.18 6.01 6.74
C LEU A 249 12.83 6.20 5.37
N CYS A 250 12.13 5.78 4.32
CA CYS A 250 12.58 5.95 2.94
C CYS A 250 11.48 6.61 2.13
N VAL A 251 11.80 7.60 1.30
CA VAL A 251 10.84 8.17 0.32
C VAL A 251 11.49 8.31 -1.05
N ALA A 252 10.72 8.02 -2.10
CA ALA A 252 11.12 8.22 -3.49
C ALA A 252 9.90 8.52 -4.37
N SER A 253 10.17 8.99 -5.59
CA SER A 253 9.18 8.94 -6.67
C SER A 253 8.81 7.48 -6.93
N PHE A 254 7.53 7.21 -7.21
CA PHE A 254 7.10 5.86 -7.57
C PHE A 254 7.63 5.44 -8.95
N GLU A 255 8.06 6.38 -9.80
CA GLU A 255 8.79 6.07 -11.03
C GLU A 255 10.11 5.31 -10.75
N ASP A 256 10.71 5.54 -9.58
CA ASP A 256 11.93 4.89 -9.12
C ASP A 256 11.65 3.68 -8.20
N ILE A 257 10.47 3.05 -8.29
CA ILE A 257 10.04 1.95 -7.40
C ILE A 257 11.07 0.81 -7.30
N THR A 258 11.76 0.46 -8.39
CA THR A 258 12.80 -0.58 -8.34
C THR A 258 13.97 -0.16 -7.46
N ASP A 259 14.49 1.05 -7.62
CA ASP A 259 15.63 1.55 -6.84
C ASP A 259 15.21 1.80 -5.38
N PHE A 260 13.97 2.24 -5.16
CA PHE A 260 13.36 2.34 -3.83
C PHE A 260 13.34 0.97 -3.12
N ILE A 261 12.82 -0.08 -3.76
CA ILE A 261 12.78 -1.41 -3.15
C ILE A 261 14.19 -1.97 -2.95
N VAL A 262 15.14 -1.73 -3.86
CA VAL A 262 16.55 -2.12 -3.65
C VAL A 262 17.13 -1.44 -2.41
N ALA A 263 16.91 -0.13 -2.24
CA ALA A 263 17.36 0.61 -1.06
C ALA A 263 16.74 0.06 0.23
N VAL A 264 15.41 -0.15 0.22
CA VAL A 264 14.69 -0.77 1.34
C VAL A 264 15.23 -2.16 1.65
N THR A 265 15.50 -3.00 0.64
CA THR A 265 16.08 -4.32 0.86
C THR A 265 17.47 -4.25 1.49
N LYS A 266 18.33 -3.33 1.05
CA LYS A 266 19.68 -3.16 1.65
C LYS A 266 19.62 -2.66 3.10
N LEU A 267 18.71 -1.74 3.42
CA LEU A 267 18.66 -1.05 4.72
C LEU A 267 17.81 -1.77 5.77
N VAL A 268 16.67 -2.32 5.34
CA VAL A 268 15.63 -2.89 6.20
C VAL A 268 15.66 -4.41 6.13
N PHE A 269 15.68 -4.99 4.93
CA PHE A 269 15.66 -6.43 4.71
C PHE A 269 17.04 -7.02 4.42
N HIS A 270 18.06 -6.61 5.17
CA HIS A 270 19.44 -7.04 4.94
C HIS A 270 19.62 -8.57 4.98
N GLU A 271 18.69 -9.30 5.59
CA GLU A 271 18.60 -10.76 5.59
C GLU A 271 18.45 -11.34 4.17
N VAL A 272 17.72 -10.65 3.28
CA VAL A 272 17.57 -11.05 1.87
C VAL A 272 18.91 -11.05 1.17
N CYS A 273 19.77 -10.05 1.46
CA CYS A 273 21.10 -9.93 0.87
C CYS A 273 22.08 -11.00 1.35
N LYS A 274 21.73 -11.81 2.36
CA LYS A 274 22.53 -12.97 2.79
C LYS A 274 22.27 -14.20 1.94
N SER A 275 21.15 -14.25 1.21
CA SER A 275 20.84 -15.29 0.24
C SER A 275 21.53 -15.00 -1.09
N ALA A 276 22.21 -15.99 -1.67
CA ALA A 276 22.90 -15.85 -2.96
C ALA A 276 21.96 -15.40 -4.10
N ASP A 277 20.69 -15.81 -4.01
CA ASP A 277 19.67 -15.55 -5.04
C ASP A 277 18.69 -14.45 -4.64
N TYR A 278 18.98 -13.68 -3.57
CA TYR A 278 18.04 -12.69 -3.00
C TYR A 278 16.65 -13.28 -2.72
N SER A 279 16.61 -14.57 -2.40
CA SER A 279 15.37 -15.27 -2.13
C SER A 279 14.83 -14.91 -0.75
N GLY A 280 13.52 -14.74 -0.66
CA GLY A 280 12.84 -14.42 0.60
C GLY A 280 11.36 -14.70 0.52
N GLN A 281 10.68 -14.46 1.64
CA GLN A 281 9.24 -14.55 1.77
C GLN A 281 8.71 -13.26 2.39
N PHE A 282 7.52 -12.86 1.99
CA PHE A 282 6.80 -11.77 2.64
C PHE A 282 5.29 -11.94 2.45
N GLU A 283 4.53 -11.33 3.35
CA GLU A 283 3.11 -11.11 3.23
C GLU A 283 2.88 -9.62 2.94
N ILE A 284 1.90 -9.32 2.10
CA ILE A 284 1.54 -7.95 1.74
C ILE A 284 0.04 -7.77 1.82
N THR A 285 -0.40 -6.63 2.33
CA THR A 285 -1.81 -6.30 2.56
C THR A 285 -2.10 -4.86 2.15
N CYS A 286 -3.27 -4.61 1.58
CA CYS A 286 -3.79 -3.25 1.38
C CYS A 286 -4.77 -2.89 2.50
N LEU A 287 -4.52 -1.75 3.15
CA LEU A 287 -5.36 -1.28 4.27
C LEU A 287 -6.22 -0.10 3.84
N MET A 288 -7.47 -0.04 4.32
CA MET A 288 -8.41 1.01 3.94
C MET A 288 -9.36 1.40 5.07
N LEU A 289 -9.70 2.68 5.18
CA LEU A 289 -10.73 3.14 6.10
C LEU A 289 -12.12 2.68 5.67
N THR A 290 -12.98 2.42 6.65
CA THR A 290 -14.41 2.12 6.48
C THR A 290 -15.10 3.16 5.59
N SER A 291 -14.78 4.45 5.80
CA SER A 291 -15.33 5.57 5.04
C SER A 291 -14.96 5.58 3.56
N LEU A 292 -13.93 4.83 3.17
CA LEU A 292 -13.43 4.71 1.79
C LEU A 292 -13.80 3.37 1.15
N MET A 293 -14.44 2.45 1.88
CA MET A 293 -14.77 1.12 1.38
C MET A 293 -15.75 1.12 0.20
N ASN A 294 -16.57 2.17 0.07
CA ASN A 294 -17.45 2.36 -1.09
C ASN A 294 -16.70 2.76 -2.38
N LYS A 295 -15.42 3.13 -2.29
CA LYS A 295 -14.58 3.52 -3.43
C LYS A 295 -13.68 2.38 -3.94
N VAL A 296 -13.63 1.24 -3.23
CA VAL A 296 -12.71 0.14 -3.52
C VAL A 296 -13.44 -1.17 -3.76
N HIS A 297 -12.77 -2.11 -4.44
CA HIS A 297 -13.21 -3.49 -4.55
C HIS A 297 -12.32 -4.39 -3.70
N LYS A 298 -12.92 -5.33 -2.96
CA LYS A 298 -12.17 -6.30 -2.14
C LYS A 298 -11.63 -7.43 -3.00
N GLY A 299 -10.39 -7.83 -2.74
CA GLY A 299 -9.72 -8.93 -3.40
C GLY A 299 -9.22 -8.62 -4.82
N ASN A 300 -8.38 -9.52 -5.33
CA ASN A 300 -7.80 -9.47 -6.68
C ASN A 300 -6.96 -8.23 -6.99
N ILE A 301 -6.47 -7.52 -5.97
CA ILE A 301 -5.52 -6.41 -6.10
C ILE A 301 -4.15 -6.95 -6.48
N PHE A 302 -3.70 -8.00 -5.80
CA PHE A 302 -2.40 -8.61 -6.03
C PHE A 302 -2.43 -9.69 -7.12
N LEU A 303 -3.41 -9.65 -8.03
CA LEU A 303 -3.53 -10.55 -9.20
C LEU A 303 -3.41 -9.77 -10.53
N PRO A 304 -2.77 -10.33 -11.57
CA PRO A 304 -2.70 -9.66 -12.86
C PRO A 304 -4.11 -9.39 -13.39
N VAL A 305 -4.39 -8.13 -13.74
CA VAL A 305 -5.68 -7.74 -14.31
C VAL A 305 -5.81 -8.39 -15.69
N LYS A 306 -6.74 -9.34 -15.84
CA LYS A 306 -7.06 -9.90 -17.16
C LYS A 306 -7.75 -8.81 -18.00
N PRO A 307 -7.37 -8.59 -19.27
CA PRO A 307 -7.95 -7.55 -20.12
C PRO A 307 -9.49 -7.59 -20.22
N THR A 308 -10.09 -8.77 -20.05
CA THR A 308 -11.53 -9.00 -20.12
C THR A 308 -12.32 -8.59 -18.86
N MET A 309 -11.67 -8.28 -17.74
CA MET A 309 -12.36 -7.90 -16.49
C MET A 309 -12.74 -6.42 -16.41
N MET A 310 -12.27 -5.59 -17.35
CA MET A 310 -12.79 -4.23 -17.50
C MET A 310 -14.07 -4.25 -18.35
N ARG A 311 -15.14 -4.87 -17.82
CA ARG A 311 -16.48 -4.46 -18.24
C ARG A 311 -16.75 -3.13 -17.55
N THR A 312 -16.50 -2.04 -18.27
CA THR A 312 -17.30 -0.82 -18.13
C THR A 312 -18.76 -1.25 -17.95
N PRO A 313 -19.55 -0.62 -17.06
CA PRO A 313 -20.98 -0.83 -17.09
C PRO A 313 -21.39 -0.56 -18.53
N SER A 314 -21.88 -1.60 -19.22
CA SER A 314 -22.50 -1.44 -20.53
C SER A 314 -23.44 -0.26 -20.37
N ALA A 315 -23.12 0.85 -21.04
CA ALA A 315 -24.13 1.82 -21.35
C ALA A 315 -25.24 0.98 -21.97
N ARG A 316 -26.35 0.83 -21.25
CA ARG A 316 -27.53 0.20 -21.83
C ARG A 316 -27.72 0.92 -23.15
N PRO A 317 -27.74 0.23 -24.30
CA PRO A 317 -28.06 0.90 -25.54
C PRO A 317 -29.39 1.59 -25.29
N LEU A 318 -29.40 2.92 -25.42
CA LEU A 318 -30.63 3.69 -25.33
C LEU A 318 -31.60 3.00 -26.29
N ARG A 319 -32.68 2.44 -25.75
CA ARG A 319 -33.72 1.82 -26.58
C ARG A 319 -34.14 2.91 -27.57
N PRO A 320 -34.23 2.61 -28.88
CA PRO A 320 -34.72 3.58 -29.84
C PRO A 320 -36.06 4.09 -29.34
N ILE A 321 -36.16 5.41 -29.13
CA ILE A 321 -37.43 6.04 -28.85
C ILE A 321 -38.30 5.79 -30.08
N ARG A 322 -39.26 4.87 -29.98
CA ARG A 322 -40.31 4.71 -30.98
C ARG A 322 -41.17 5.95 -30.95
N ILE A 323 -40.86 6.91 -31.80
CA ILE A 323 -41.78 7.99 -32.14
C ILE A 323 -42.97 7.31 -32.84
N LYS A 324 -44.11 7.23 -32.14
CA LYS A 324 -45.36 6.85 -32.80
C LYS A 324 -45.72 7.98 -33.76
N ALA A 325 -45.80 7.68 -35.05
CA ALA A 325 -46.38 8.59 -36.02
C ALA A 325 -47.77 9.01 -35.53
N LYS A 326 -47.97 10.30 -35.28
CA LYS A 326 -49.31 10.85 -35.10
C LYS A 326 -50.07 10.60 -36.40
N LYS A 327 -51.27 10.03 -36.29
CA LYS A 327 -52.25 9.94 -37.36
C LYS A 327 -52.37 11.32 -38.03
N MET A 328 -52.00 11.42 -39.30
CA MET A 328 -52.43 12.52 -40.14
C MET A 328 -53.96 12.44 -40.22
N VAL A 329 -54.61 13.50 -39.73
CA VAL A 329 -56.03 13.72 -40.01
C VAL A 329 -56.10 14.23 -41.44
N CYS A 330 -56.70 13.44 -42.32
CA CYS A 330 -57.08 13.90 -43.66
C CYS A 330 -58.13 15.00 -43.48
N VAL A 331 -57.76 16.23 -43.79
CA VAL A 331 -58.75 17.30 -43.98
C VAL A 331 -59.27 17.13 -45.40
N GLY A 332 -60.57 16.86 -45.49
CA GLY A 332 -61.29 16.67 -46.74
C GLY A 332 -61.24 17.92 -47.60
N HIS A 333 -61.21 17.67 -48.91
CA HIS A 333 -61.57 18.62 -49.95
C HIS A 333 -63.02 19.06 -49.75
N GLU A 334 -63.28 20.36 -49.75
CA GLU A 334 -64.53 20.90 -50.30
C GLU A 334 -64.19 21.64 -51.60
N PRO A 335 -65.04 21.56 -52.64
CA PRO A 335 -64.76 22.09 -53.96
C PRO A 335 -65.15 23.56 -54.08
N GLU A 336 -64.45 24.21 -55.01
CA GLU A 336 -64.85 25.32 -55.90
C GLU A 336 -65.85 26.35 -55.36
N ASP A 337 -65.40 27.60 -55.20
CA ASP A 337 -66.12 28.72 -55.79
C ASP A 337 -65.18 29.90 -56.06
N GLU A 338 -65.50 30.52 -57.19
CA GLU A 338 -64.88 31.67 -57.85
C GLU A 338 -64.73 32.88 -56.90
N ASP A 339 -63.60 33.59 -56.95
CA ASP A 339 -63.66 35.01 -57.34
C ASP A 339 -62.28 35.59 -57.69
N SER A 340 -62.34 36.37 -58.75
CA SER A 340 -61.33 37.23 -59.35
C SER A 340 -61.02 38.47 -58.49
N GLY A 341 -59.78 38.97 -58.56
CA GLY A 341 -59.49 40.35 -58.11
C GLY A 341 -58.02 40.65 -57.81
N TYR A 342 -57.37 41.35 -58.75
CA TYR A 342 -56.61 42.61 -58.57
C TYR A 342 -56.01 42.90 -57.16
N GLU A 343 -54.81 43.45 -56.96
CA GLU A 343 -53.82 44.13 -57.79
C GLU A 343 -52.54 44.34 -56.94
N SER A 344 -51.51 44.89 -57.57
CA SER A 344 -50.21 45.20 -56.99
C SER A 344 -50.17 46.43 -56.05
N ALA A 345 -49.09 46.49 -55.28
CA ALA A 345 -48.34 47.67 -54.83
C ALA A 345 -48.93 48.61 -53.75
N SER A 346 -48.19 48.70 -52.64
CA SER A 346 -47.57 49.95 -52.16
C SER A 346 -46.38 49.62 -51.25
#